data_AF-A0A7W9AY85-F1
#
_entry.id   AF-A0A7W9AY85-F1
#
_cell.length_a   1.000
_cell.length_b   1.000
_cell.length_c   1.000
_cell.angle_alpha   90.00
_cell.angle_beta   90.00
_cell.angle_gamma   90.00
#
_symmetry.space_group_name_H-M   'P 1'
#
loop_
_entity.id
_entity.type
_entity.pdbx_description
1 polymer ?
#
loop_
_entity_poly.entity_id
_entity_poly.type
_entity_poly.pdbx_seq_one_letter_code
_entity_poly.pdbx_strand_id
1 'polypeptide(L)'
;MAQRQLSAIRAIARSRGCKEGDDRGGFFNACRDLTLRMANIQRQLSSSSLASRGCSERTVRKAVKAKLDRSRPSAPTAADSQSRTPATGRKGALTYCVRLSDGYLFPAPHSQFQKSDNVAETMAQCRYICEGQNVDLYVLNDPNGETGDMVSVSTGKPYIELPTAYNYHGDGNFRKCDWAGYIGKISELRANSRGTRMLKNVVVPMPDSRPARNSDSEVQTTSFAPITERTVRVVGPAFIFDDGAGAIR
;
A
#
# COMPACT_ATOMS: atom_id res chain seq x y z
N MET A 1 -10.85 6.41 34.66
CA MET A 1 -10.56 6.21 33.22
C MET A 1 -11.21 4.94 32.64
N ALA A 2 -11.04 3.76 33.27
CA ALA A 2 -11.56 2.49 32.74
C ALA A 2 -13.10 2.41 32.56
N GLN A 3 -13.90 3.06 33.41
CA GLN A 3 -15.37 3.11 33.26
C GLN A 3 -15.81 3.84 31.98
N ARG A 4 -15.12 4.92 31.57
CA ARG A 4 -15.38 5.65 30.33
C ARG A 4 -15.01 4.82 29.09
N GLN A 5 -13.99 3.98 29.20
CA GLN A 5 -13.59 3.06 28.12
C GLN A 5 -14.63 1.94 27.94
N LEU A 6 -15.18 1.42 29.04
CA LEU A 6 -16.24 0.41 29.00
C LEU A 6 -17.51 0.92 28.30
N SER A 7 -17.93 2.16 28.57
CA SER A 7 -19.11 2.76 27.91
C SER A 7 -18.88 3.00 26.42
N ALA A 8 -17.68 3.43 26.02
CA ALA A 8 -17.31 3.61 24.62
C ALA A 8 -17.35 2.28 23.84
N ILE A 9 -16.80 1.19 24.40
CA ILE A 9 -16.80 -0.12 23.73
C ILE A 9 -18.21 -0.70 23.62
N ARG A 10 -19.07 -0.49 24.63
CA ARG A 10 -20.51 -0.87 24.54
C ARG A 10 -21.26 -0.09 23.47
N ALA A 11 -20.90 1.17 23.21
CA ALA A 11 -21.49 1.93 22.11
C ALA A 11 -21.06 1.35 20.75
N ILE A 12 -19.79 0.98 20.60
CA ILE A 12 -19.26 0.35 19.38
C ILE A 12 -19.92 -1.01 19.13
N ALA A 13 -20.08 -1.85 20.16
CA ALA A 13 -20.75 -3.15 20.05
C ALA A 13 -22.20 -3.01 19.55
N ARG A 14 -22.95 -2.03 20.08
CA ARG A 14 -24.32 -1.73 19.64
C ARG A 14 -24.37 -1.22 18.21
N SER A 15 -23.44 -0.35 17.82
CA SER A 15 -23.36 0.16 16.43
C SER A 15 -23.06 -0.93 15.40
N ARG A 16 -22.41 -2.01 15.81
CA ARG A 16 -22.08 -3.17 14.96
C ARG A 16 -23.08 -4.32 15.07
N GLY A 17 -24.16 -4.14 15.82
CA GLY A 17 -25.21 -5.16 15.96
C GLY A 17 -24.79 -6.42 16.72
N CYS A 18 -23.70 -6.37 17.49
CA CYS A 18 -23.23 -7.53 18.25
C CYS A 18 -24.23 -7.88 19.36
N LYS A 19 -24.82 -9.08 19.31
CA LYS A 19 -25.68 -9.62 20.36
C LYS A 19 -24.87 -10.41 21.39
N GLU A 20 -25.32 -10.46 22.64
CA GLU A 20 -24.71 -11.33 23.65
C GLU A 20 -24.87 -12.79 23.22
N GLY A 21 -23.75 -13.45 22.91
CA GLY A 21 -23.72 -14.84 22.44
C GLY A 21 -23.40 -15.04 20.95
N ASP A 22 -23.19 -13.98 20.17
CA ASP A 22 -22.77 -14.05 18.75
C ASP A 22 -21.27 -14.39 18.57
N ASP A 23 -20.74 -15.27 19.42
CA ASP A 23 -19.35 -15.77 19.32
C ASP A 23 -19.19 -16.89 18.27
N ARG A 24 -20.26 -17.20 17.52
CA ARG A 24 -20.33 -18.25 16.50
C ARG A 24 -19.89 -17.71 15.13
N GLY A 25 -18.59 -17.71 14.90
CA GLY A 25 -17.99 -17.45 13.58
C GLY A 25 -16.49 -17.77 13.58
N GLY A 26 -15.83 -17.66 12.42
CA GLY A 26 -14.41 -17.97 12.27
C GLY A 26 -13.46 -17.09 13.09
N PHE A 27 -12.16 -17.31 12.93
CA PHE A 27 -11.06 -16.66 13.68
C PHE A 27 -11.12 -15.11 13.68
N PHE A 28 -11.79 -14.48 12.72
CA PHE A 28 -11.93 -13.02 12.58
C PHE A 28 -13.34 -12.49 12.89
N ASN A 29 -13.87 -12.75 14.09
CA ASN A 29 -15.14 -12.15 14.51
C ASN A 29 -14.92 -10.84 15.27
N ALA A 30 -15.36 -9.72 14.67
CA ALA A 30 -15.31 -8.41 15.32
C ALA A 30 -16.09 -8.36 16.65
N CYS A 31 -17.20 -9.10 16.75
CA CYS A 31 -17.98 -9.16 17.99
C CYS A 31 -17.26 -9.92 19.12
N ARG A 32 -16.51 -10.98 18.79
CA ARG A 32 -15.72 -11.75 19.75
C ARG A 32 -14.53 -10.95 20.31
N ASP A 33 -13.87 -10.13 19.49
CA ASP A 33 -12.81 -9.24 19.99
C ASP A 33 -13.37 -8.19 20.96
N LEU A 34 -14.56 -7.64 20.66
CA LEU A 34 -15.22 -6.67 21.53
C LEU A 34 -15.64 -7.30 22.87
N THR A 35 -16.19 -8.52 22.88
CA THR A 35 -16.55 -9.23 24.12
C THR A 35 -15.33 -9.53 24.99
N LEU A 36 -14.21 -9.95 24.38
CA LEU A 36 -12.95 -10.19 25.09
C LEU A 36 -12.38 -8.90 25.71
N ARG A 37 -12.39 -7.78 24.98
CA ARG A 37 -11.94 -6.48 25.50
C ARG A 37 -12.82 -5.99 26.65
N MET A 38 -14.14 -6.14 26.54
CA MET A 38 -15.07 -5.82 27.62
C MET A 38 -14.79 -6.64 28.87
N ALA A 39 -14.60 -7.95 28.73
CA ALA A 39 -14.27 -8.85 29.84
C ALA A 39 -12.94 -8.48 30.52
N ASN A 40 -11.92 -8.10 29.74
CA ASN A 40 -10.62 -7.68 30.29
C ASN A 40 -10.74 -6.39 31.10
N ILE A 41 -11.41 -5.37 30.57
CA ILE A 41 -11.62 -4.09 31.28
C ILE A 41 -12.48 -4.30 32.53
N GLN A 42 -13.46 -5.20 32.47
CA GLN A 42 -14.27 -5.54 33.64
C GLN A 42 -13.45 -6.25 34.73
N ARG A 43 -12.51 -7.12 34.36
CA ARG A 43 -11.53 -7.71 35.30
C ARG A 43 -10.57 -6.66 35.87
N GLN A 44 -10.13 -5.70 35.06
CA GLN A 44 -9.30 -4.61 35.54
C GLN A 44 -10.07 -3.76 36.55
N LEU A 45 -11.32 -3.40 36.24
CA LEU A 45 -12.20 -2.66 37.15
C LEU A 45 -12.40 -3.41 38.48
N SER A 46 -12.68 -4.72 38.44
CA SER A 46 -12.83 -5.52 39.65
C SER A 46 -11.52 -5.67 40.42
N SER A 47 -10.38 -5.83 39.74
CA SER A 47 -9.05 -5.87 40.38
C SER A 47 -8.68 -4.53 41.04
N SER A 48 -9.06 -3.40 40.44
CA SER A 48 -8.87 -2.07 41.05
C SER A 48 -9.86 -1.78 42.18
N SER A 49 -11.05 -2.39 42.19
CA SER A 49 -11.97 -2.32 43.35
C SER A 49 -11.59 -3.28 44.47
N LEU A 50 -10.87 -4.37 44.14
CA LEU A 50 -10.26 -5.30 45.09
C LEU A 50 -8.94 -4.76 45.65
N ALA A 51 -8.22 -3.90 44.93
CA ALA A 51 -7.04 -3.20 45.46
C ALA A 51 -7.37 -2.23 46.59
N SER A 52 -8.64 -1.84 46.76
CA SER A 52 -9.13 -1.04 47.89
C SER A 52 -9.75 -1.86 49.03
N ARG A 53 -9.70 -3.21 48.98
CA ARG A 53 -10.08 -4.07 50.11
C ARG A 53 -8.90 -4.97 50.46
N GLY A 54 -8.41 -4.81 51.68
CA GLY A 54 -7.13 -5.31 52.16
C GLY A 54 -6.84 -6.79 51.85
N CYS A 55 -5.54 -7.07 51.78
CA CYS A 55 -4.99 -8.40 51.59
C CYS A 55 -5.64 -9.42 52.52
N SER A 56 -6.35 -10.40 51.95
CA SER A 56 -6.48 -11.71 52.56
C SER A 56 -6.07 -12.74 51.52
N GLU A 57 -4.96 -13.38 51.86
CA GLU A 57 -4.26 -14.40 51.12
C GLU A 57 -5.16 -15.63 50.94
N ARG A 58 -5.46 -16.00 49.68
CA ARG A 58 -5.97 -17.33 49.38
C ARG A 58 -5.21 -17.91 48.20
N THR A 59 -4.24 -18.75 48.55
CA THR A 59 -3.60 -19.73 47.69
C THR A 59 -4.64 -20.56 46.95
N VAL A 60 -4.66 -20.50 45.62
CA VAL A 60 -5.34 -21.51 44.79
C VAL A 60 -4.39 -21.98 43.71
N ARG A 61 -4.22 -23.30 43.71
CA ARG A 61 -3.25 -24.08 42.97
C ARG A 61 -3.52 -24.02 41.46
N LYS A 62 -2.43 -23.89 40.70
CA LYS A 62 -2.39 -24.07 39.23
C LYS A 62 -2.89 -25.47 38.86
N ALA A 63 -3.80 -25.55 37.90
CA ALA A 63 -4.05 -26.76 37.12
C ALA A 63 -3.99 -26.40 35.63
N VAL A 64 -2.81 -26.61 35.04
CA VAL A 64 -2.61 -26.57 33.58
C VAL A 64 -3.14 -27.91 33.04
N LYS A 65 -4.22 -27.89 32.26
CA LYS A 65 -4.59 -29.01 31.38
C LYS A 65 -4.30 -28.61 29.95
N ALA A 66 -3.13 -29.03 29.46
CA ALA A 66 -2.82 -29.03 28.03
C ALA A 66 -3.60 -30.18 27.38
N LYS A 67 -4.52 -29.86 26.47
CA LYS A 67 -5.09 -30.83 25.52
C LYS A 67 -4.45 -30.54 24.16
N LEU A 68 -3.59 -31.45 23.72
CA LEU A 68 -3.14 -31.57 22.33
C LEU A 68 -4.28 -32.20 21.54
N ASP A 69 -4.87 -31.46 20.60
CA ASP A 69 -5.85 -32.01 19.67
C ASP A 69 -5.18 -32.28 18.32
N ARG A 70 -5.34 -33.52 17.86
CA ARG A 70 -4.65 -34.14 16.74
C ARG A 70 -5.45 -33.87 15.46
N SER A 71 -4.86 -33.19 14.50
CA SER A 71 -5.46 -32.97 13.18
C SER A 71 -5.59 -34.30 12.42
N ARG A 72 -6.81 -34.60 11.94
CA ARG A 72 -7.13 -35.69 11.02
C ARG A 72 -7.21 -35.13 9.58
N PRO A 73 -6.58 -35.73 8.57
CA PRO A 73 -6.66 -35.25 7.19
C PRO A 73 -7.92 -35.81 6.51
N SER A 74 -8.65 -34.95 5.80
CA SER A 74 -9.71 -35.33 4.87
C SER A 74 -9.26 -35.01 3.45
N ALA A 75 -9.34 -36.03 2.59
CA ALA A 75 -8.97 -36.02 1.17
C ALA A 75 -9.94 -35.18 0.31
N PRO A 76 -9.57 -34.84 -0.95
CA PRO A 76 -10.27 -33.87 -1.78
C PRO A 76 -11.41 -34.52 -2.58
N THR A 77 -12.53 -33.82 -2.72
CA THR A 77 -13.56 -34.12 -3.72
C THR A 77 -13.46 -33.14 -4.87
N ALA A 78 -13.38 -33.72 -6.07
CA ALA A 78 -13.26 -33.06 -7.35
C ALA A 78 -14.59 -32.50 -7.87
N ALA A 79 -14.44 -31.53 -8.78
CA ALA A 79 -15.31 -31.16 -9.91
C ALA A 79 -16.72 -30.64 -9.62
N ASP A 80 -16.95 -29.38 -10.00
CA ASP A 80 -18.02 -29.09 -10.96
C ASP A 80 -17.62 -27.90 -11.86
N SER A 81 -17.45 -28.20 -13.14
CA SER A 81 -17.16 -27.25 -14.20
C SER A 81 -18.48 -26.68 -14.70
N GLN A 82 -18.84 -25.47 -14.27
CA GLN A 82 -19.94 -24.75 -14.88
C GLN A 82 -19.47 -23.41 -15.44
N SER A 83 -19.32 -23.45 -16.77
CA SER A 83 -19.32 -22.32 -17.69
C SER A 83 -20.16 -21.15 -17.18
N ARG A 84 -19.50 -20.01 -16.94
CA ARG A 84 -20.20 -18.75 -16.65
C ARG A 84 -19.69 -17.65 -17.55
N THR A 85 -20.63 -17.17 -18.35
CA THR A 85 -20.62 -15.91 -19.09
C THR A 85 -20.00 -14.76 -18.28
N PRO A 86 -19.36 -13.77 -18.93
CA PRO A 86 -18.65 -12.69 -18.26
C PRO A 86 -19.67 -11.75 -17.59
N ALA A 87 -19.99 -12.04 -16.34
CA ALA A 87 -20.85 -11.20 -15.52
C ALA A 87 -20.00 -10.11 -14.87
N THR A 88 -20.14 -8.91 -15.41
CA THR A 88 -19.65 -7.63 -14.91
C THR A 88 -19.91 -7.50 -13.40
N GLY A 89 -18.85 -7.29 -12.63
CA GLY A 89 -18.94 -6.78 -11.25
C GLY A 89 -19.43 -7.77 -10.20
N ARG A 90 -18.83 -8.95 -10.08
CA ARG A 90 -18.98 -9.78 -8.88
C ARG A 90 -18.18 -9.19 -7.72
N LYS A 91 -18.76 -9.18 -6.52
CA LYS A 91 -18.07 -8.81 -5.28
C LYS A 91 -16.84 -9.69 -5.13
N GLY A 92 -15.65 -9.11 -5.30
CA GLY A 92 -14.38 -9.83 -5.19
C GLY A 92 -13.68 -10.16 -6.52
N ALA A 93 -14.15 -9.67 -7.67
CA ALA A 93 -13.36 -9.77 -8.89
C ALA A 93 -12.02 -9.01 -8.72
N LEU A 94 -10.92 -9.67 -9.06
CA LEU A 94 -9.58 -9.10 -9.02
C LEU A 94 -9.15 -8.76 -10.44
N THR A 95 -8.46 -7.64 -10.60
CA THR A 95 -7.96 -7.22 -11.91
C THR A 95 -6.45 -7.19 -11.92
N TYR A 96 -5.91 -7.57 -13.07
CA TYR A 96 -4.50 -7.74 -13.30
C TYR A 96 -4.08 -7.07 -14.61
N CYS A 97 -2.94 -6.41 -14.56
CA CYS A 97 -2.26 -5.93 -15.76
C CYS A 97 -1.40 -7.07 -16.30
N VAL A 98 -1.52 -7.36 -17.59
CA VAL A 98 -0.71 -8.36 -18.28
C VAL A 98 0.04 -7.70 -19.42
N ARG A 99 1.35 -7.92 -19.50
CA ARG A 99 2.16 -7.53 -20.66
C ARG A 99 2.07 -8.60 -21.74
N LEU A 100 1.64 -8.23 -22.94
CA LEU A 100 1.40 -9.17 -24.03
C LEU A 100 2.70 -9.74 -24.62
N SER A 101 3.81 -9.01 -24.49
CA SER A 101 5.11 -9.40 -25.07
C SER A 101 5.73 -10.64 -24.43
N ASP A 102 5.48 -10.88 -23.15
CA ASP A 102 6.15 -11.91 -22.35
C ASP A 102 5.24 -12.53 -21.27
N GLY A 103 3.96 -12.17 -21.29
CA GLY A 103 2.96 -12.62 -20.33
C GLY A 103 3.19 -12.11 -18.91
N TYR A 104 3.96 -11.04 -18.69
CA TYR A 104 4.17 -10.59 -17.30
C TYR A 104 2.89 -10.11 -16.64
N LEU A 105 2.54 -10.74 -15.52
CA LEU A 105 1.32 -10.51 -14.76
C LEU A 105 1.61 -9.78 -13.45
N PHE A 106 0.86 -8.72 -13.16
CA PHE A 106 0.88 -8.07 -11.84
C PHE A 106 -0.51 -7.51 -11.46
N PRO A 107 -0.83 -7.39 -10.16
CA PRO A 107 -2.09 -6.82 -9.72
C PRO A 107 -2.25 -5.38 -10.18
N ALA A 108 -3.40 -5.06 -10.77
CA ALA A 108 -3.68 -3.70 -11.21
C ALA A 108 -3.80 -2.73 -10.02
N PRO A 109 -3.48 -1.44 -10.20
CA PRO A 109 -3.80 -0.44 -9.18
C PRO A 109 -5.31 -0.47 -8.90
N HIS A 110 -5.67 -0.44 -7.62
CA HIS A 110 -7.06 -0.59 -7.16
C HIS A 110 -7.74 -1.90 -7.60
N SER A 111 -6.98 -3.00 -7.72
CA SER A 111 -7.45 -4.28 -8.25
C SER A 111 -8.73 -4.81 -7.59
N GLN A 112 -8.84 -4.64 -6.27
CA GLN A 112 -9.96 -5.08 -5.44
C GLN A 112 -11.18 -4.14 -5.43
N PHE A 113 -11.06 -2.94 -5.99
CA PHE A 113 -12.10 -1.90 -5.98
C PHE A 113 -12.54 -1.47 -7.39
N GLN A 114 -12.09 -2.17 -8.43
CA GLN A 114 -12.42 -1.81 -9.78
C GLN A 114 -13.92 -1.98 -10.04
N LYS A 115 -14.58 -0.85 -10.23
CA LYS A 115 -15.87 -0.75 -10.90
C LYS A 115 -15.60 -0.83 -12.41
N SER A 116 -16.55 -1.37 -13.16
CA SER A 116 -16.51 -1.50 -14.63
C SER A 116 -16.11 -0.21 -15.35
N ASP A 117 -16.41 0.95 -14.76
CA ASP A 117 -16.27 2.25 -15.41
C ASP A 117 -14.81 2.76 -15.43
N ASN A 118 -13.91 2.13 -14.68
CA ASN A 118 -12.52 2.57 -14.52
C ASN A 118 -11.52 1.78 -15.36
N VAL A 119 -11.98 0.97 -16.33
CA VAL A 119 -11.12 0.11 -17.16
C VAL A 119 -10.08 0.90 -17.93
N ALA A 120 -10.49 2.01 -18.58
CA ALA A 120 -9.58 2.82 -19.39
C ALA A 120 -8.50 3.52 -18.55
N GLU A 121 -8.88 4.01 -17.36
CA GLU A 121 -7.94 4.63 -16.42
C GLU A 121 -6.93 3.61 -15.90
N THR A 122 -7.42 2.42 -15.54
CA THR A 122 -6.57 1.31 -15.08
C THR A 122 -5.59 0.89 -16.18
N MET A 123 -6.07 0.76 -17.42
CA MET A 123 -5.21 0.42 -18.56
C MET A 123 -4.11 1.47 -18.78
N ALA A 124 -4.42 2.76 -18.64
CA ALA A 124 -3.42 3.83 -18.72
C ALA A 124 -2.38 3.74 -17.58
N GLN A 125 -2.79 3.37 -16.37
CA GLN A 125 -1.87 3.18 -15.25
C GLN A 125 -0.99 1.94 -15.45
N CYS A 126 -1.54 0.82 -15.94
CA CYS A 126 -0.74 -0.36 -16.32
C CYS A 126 0.34 0.02 -17.34
N ARG A 127 -0.03 0.80 -18.37
CA ARG A 127 0.90 1.29 -19.41
C ARG A 127 2.00 2.17 -18.81
N TYR A 128 1.63 3.06 -17.89
CA TYR A 128 2.58 3.91 -17.20
C TYR A 128 3.61 3.09 -16.39
N ILE A 129 3.15 2.09 -15.64
CA ILE A 129 4.00 1.22 -14.81
C ILE A 129 4.99 0.41 -15.66
N CYS A 130 4.57 -0.03 -16.85
CA CYS A 130 5.42 -0.77 -17.78
C CYS A 130 6.11 0.11 -18.84
N GLU A 131 6.22 1.43 -18.62
CA GLU A 131 6.94 2.37 -19.50
C GLU A 131 6.43 2.39 -20.96
N GLY A 132 5.12 2.23 -21.16
CA GLY A 132 4.48 2.33 -22.49
C GLY A 132 4.46 1.03 -23.30
N GLN A 133 4.82 -0.11 -22.70
CA GLN A 133 4.74 -1.41 -23.38
C GLN A 133 3.30 -1.86 -23.64
N ASN A 134 3.12 -2.78 -24.60
CA ASN A 134 1.81 -3.37 -24.94
C ASN A 134 1.28 -4.21 -23.78
N VAL A 135 0.43 -3.59 -22.97
CA VAL A 135 -0.26 -4.23 -21.84
C VAL A 135 -1.76 -4.27 -22.10
N ASP A 136 -2.39 -5.33 -21.61
CA ASP A 136 -3.83 -5.51 -21.59
C ASP A 136 -4.31 -5.77 -20.16
N LEU A 137 -5.59 -5.51 -19.91
CA LEU A 137 -6.22 -5.70 -18.62
C LEU A 137 -6.97 -7.02 -18.60
N TYR A 138 -6.74 -7.83 -17.57
CA TYR A 138 -7.42 -9.09 -17.34
C TYR A 138 -8.21 -9.04 -16.03
N VAL A 139 -9.38 -9.65 -16.03
CA VAL A 139 -10.29 -9.74 -14.89
C VAL A 139 -10.41 -11.20 -14.47
N LEU A 140 -10.09 -11.46 -13.22
CA LEU A 140 -10.35 -12.73 -12.55
C LEU A 140 -11.65 -12.59 -11.77
N ASN A 141 -12.71 -13.25 -12.25
CA ASN A 141 -14.05 -13.15 -11.67
C ASN A 141 -14.15 -13.82 -10.31
N ASP A 142 -13.43 -14.92 -10.12
CA ASP A 142 -13.40 -15.69 -8.88
C ASP A 142 -12.12 -15.37 -8.09
N PRO A 143 -12.19 -14.70 -6.93
CA PRO A 143 -11.00 -14.32 -6.17
C PRO A 143 -10.16 -15.50 -5.68
N ASN A 144 -10.77 -16.68 -5.58
CA ASN A 144 -10.11 -17.93 -5.21
C ASN A 144 -9.68 -18.75 -6.44
N GLY A 145 -9.95 -18.26 -7.65
CA GLY A 145 -9.59 -18.92 -8.90
C GLY A 145 -8.10 -18.77 -9.21
N GLU A 146 -7.65 -19.52 -10.21
CA GLU A 146 -6.27 -19.44 -10.67
C GLU A 146 -6.07 -18.26 -11.62
N THR A 147 -4.83 -17.78 -11.70
CA THR A 147 -4.47 -16.73 -12.65
C THR A 147 -4.57 -17.19 -14.11
N GLY A 148 -4.68 -18.49 -14.39
CA GLY A 148 -4.90 -19.01 -15.75
C GLY A 148 -6.27 -18.66 -16.33
N ASP A 149 -7.28 -18.57 -15.45
CA ASP A 149 -8.69 -18.41 -15.82
C ASP A 149 -9.11 -16.93 -15.94
N MET A 150 -8.18 -15.99 -15.77
CA MET A 150 -8.48 -14.58 -15.94
C MET A 150 -8.79 -14.27 -17.41
N VAL A 151 -9.73 -13.37 -17.64
CA VAL A 151 -10.22 -13.05 -18.99
C VAL A 151 -9.83 -11.63 -19.38
N SER A 152 -9.28 -11.46 -20.59
CA SER A 152 -8.93 -10.15 -21.14
C SER A 152 -10.19 -9.30 -21.32
N VAL A 153 -10.13 -8.04 -20.88
CA VAL A 153 -11.22 -7.08 -21.07
C VAL A 153 -11.35 -6.66 -22.53
N SER A 154 -10.23 -6.64 -23.27
CA SER A 154 -10.21 -6.21 -24.67
C SER A 154 -10.64 -7.31 -25.64
N THR A 155 -10.17 -8.54 -25.43
CA THR A 155 -10.35 -9.66 -26.37
C THR A 155 -11.34 -10.71 -25.89
N GLY A 156 -11.66 -10.75 -24.60
CA GLY A 156 -12.50 -11.79 -24.01
C GLY A 156 -11.83 -13.17 -23.95
N LYS A 157 -10.54 -13.27 -24.28
CA LYS A 157 -9.79 -14.53 -24.24
C LYS A 157 -9.22 -14.78 -22.85
N PRO A 158 -9.16 -16.04 -22.39
CA PRO A 158 -8.50 -16.38 -21.15
C PRO A 158 -6.98 -16.18 -21.27
N TYR A 159 -6.32 -15.93 -20.15
CA TYR A 159 -4.89 -15.68 -20.12
C TYR A 159 -4.06 -16.89 -20.56
N ILE A 160 -4.53 -18.11 -20.29
CA ILE A 160 -3.85 -19.34 -20.73
C ILE A 160 -3.78 -19.50 -22.26
N GLU A 161 -4.67 -18.83 -23.02
CA GLU A 161 -4.62 -18.83 -24.49
C GLU A 161 -3.57 -17.87 -25.06
N LEU A 162 -2.98 -17.01 -24.22
CA LEU A 162 -1.91 -16.11 -24.65
C LEU A 162 -0.65 -16.94 -24.93
N PRO A 163 -0.03 -16.85 -26.12
CA PRO A 163 1.17 -17.63 -26.45
C PRO A 163 2.36 -17.36 -25.54
N THR A 164 2.35 -16.20 -24.88
CA THR A 164 3.40 -15.74 -23.97
C THR A 164 3.03 -15.93 -22.50
N ALA A 165 1.91 -16.60 -22.18
CA ALA A 165 1.45 -16.81 -20.82
C ALA A 165 2.55 -17.47 -19.95
N TYR A 166 2.81 -16.86 -18.80
CA TYR A 166 3.79 -17.32 -17.80
C TYR A 166 5.26 -17.34 -18.27
N ASN A 167 5.60 -16.81 -19.46
CA ASN A 167 6.97 -16.84 -19.96
C ASN A 167 7.97 -16.10 -19.05
N TYR A 168 7.52 -15.09 -18.31
CA TYR A 168 8.34 -14.35 -17.34
C TYR A 168 8.85 -15.20 -16.15
N HIS A 169 8.33 -16.42 -15.94
CA HIS A 169 8.80 -17.33 -14.90
C HIS A 169 10.08 -18.10 -15.30
N GLY A 170 10.47 -18.09 -16.58
CA GLY A 170 11.67 -18.76 -17.04
C GLY A 170 12.97 -18.02 -16.68
N ASP A 171 14.11 -18.65 -16.96
CA ASP A 171 15.45 -18.15 -16.61
C ASP A 171 16.01 -17.05 -17.56
N GLY A 172 15.13 -16.39 -18.32
CA GLY A 172 15.52 -15.34 -19.26
C GLY A 172 15.87 -14.00 -18.58
N ASN A 173 16.52 -13.10 -19.33
CA ASN A 173 16.73 -11.70 -18.95
C ASN A 173 15.39 -10.92 -18.95
N PHE A 174 14.54 -11.20 -17.95
CA PHE A 174 13.23 -10.61 -17.81
C PHE A 174 13.29 -9.31 -16.98
N ARG A 175 12.72 -8.23 -17.52
CA ARG A 175 12.56 -6.95 -16.82
C ARG A 175 11.14 -6.79 -16.31
N LYS A 176 10.98 -6.75 -14.98
CA LYS A 176 9.73 -6.42 -14.29
C LYS A 176 9.32 -4.97 -14.60
N CYS A 177 8.02 -4.72 -14.62
CA CYS A 177 7.52 -3.35 -14.68
C CYS A 177 7.84 -2.58 -13.39
N ASP A 178 8.06 -1.28 -13.50
CA ASP A 178 8.52 -0.45 -12.38
C ASP A 178 7.37 0.02 -11.49
N TRP A 179 6.94 -0.88 -10.60
CA TRP A 179 5.96 -0.55 -9.58
C TRP A 179 6.49 0.47 -8.56
N ALA A 180 7.80 0.44 -8.28
CA ALA A 180 8.40 1.33 -7.31
C ALA A 180 8.38 2.79 -7.80
N GLY A 181 8.75 3.04 -9.06
CA GLY A 181 8.66 4.36 -9.68
C GLY A 181 7.23 4.89 -9.75
N TYR A 182 6.25 4.03 -10.01
CA TYR A 182 4.83 4.43 -9.95
C TYR A 182 4.41 4.90 -8.56
N ILE A 183 4.73 4.14 -7.51
CA ILE A 183 4.42 4.52 -6.13
C ILE A 183 5.17 5.81 -5.73
N GLY A 184 6.43 5.94 -6.12
CA GLY A 184 7.23 7.15 -5.91
C GLY A 184 6.54 8.38 -6.51
N LYS A 185 6.12 8.30 -7.78
CA LYS A 185 5.41 9.39 -8.45
C LYS A 185 4.07 9.73 -7.80
N ILE A 186 3.27 8.74 -7.40
CA ILE A 186 2.01 9.02 -6.69
C ILE A 186 2.28 9.72 -5.36
N SER A 187 3.34 9.30 -4.64
CA SER A 187 3.70 9.90 -3.37
C SER A 187 4.11 11.37 -3.53
N GLU A 188 4.85 11.69 -4.58
CA GLU A 188 5.26 13.05 -4.94
C GLU A 188 4.05 13.92 -5.31
N LEU A 189 3.18 13.43 -6.20
CA LEU A 189 1.95 14.15 -6.58
C LEU A 189 1.05 14.42 -5.36
N ARG A 190 0.96 13.45 -4.44
CA ARG A 190 0.23 13.63 -3.18
C ARG A 190 0.89 14.65 -2.26
N ALA A 191 2.22 14.67 -2.18
CA ALA A 191 2.96 15.65 -1.40
C ALA A 191 2.76 17.08 -1.94
N ASN A 192 2.87 17.25 -3.27
CA ASN A 192 2.64 18.53 -3.94
C ASN A 192 1.19 19.01 -3.79
N SER A 193 0.21 18.10 -3.86
CA SER A 193 -1.19 18.43 -3.60
C SER A 193 -1.46 18.84 -2.15
N ARG A 194 -0.73 18.29 -1.18
CA ARG A 194 -0.83 18.72 0.23
C ARG A 194 -0.18 20.09 0.44
N GLY A 195 1.00 20.32 -0.13
CA GLY A 195 1.69 21.62 -0.05
C GLY A 195 0.84 22.76 -0.60
N THR A 196 0.25 22.57 -1.78
CA THR A 196 -0.67 23.55 -2.38
C THR A 196 -1.93 23.80 -1.54
N ARG A 197 -2.50 22.77 -0.89
CA ARG A 197 -3.63 22.96 0.05
C ARG A 197 -3.25 23.70 1.32
N MET A 198 -2.04 23.48 1.85
CA MET A 198 -1.57 24.21 3.04
C MET A 198 -1.31 25.68 2.74
N LEU A 199 -0.81 26.00 1.54
CA LEU A 199 -0.57 27.37 1.09
C LEU A 199 -1.85 28.12 0.70
N LYS A 200 -2.97 27.42 0.46
CA LYS A 200 -4.24 28.05 0.07
C LYS A 200 -4.79 29.03 1.13
N ASN A 201 -4.47 28.81 2.39
CA ASN A 201 -4.91 29.67 3.51
C ASN A 201 -3.78 30.57 4.04
N VAL A 202 -2.59 30.53 3.43
CA VAL A 202 -1.51 31.45 3.77
C VAL A 202 -1.72 32.70 2.93
N VAL A 203 -2.23 33.75 3.56
CA VAL A 203 -2.21 35.09 2.98
C VAL A 203 -0.75 35.51 2.95
N VAL A 204 -0.12 35.42 1.77
CA VAL A 204 1.19 36.02 1.56
C VAL A 204 0.94 37.53 1.49
N PRO A 205 1.35 38.32 2.50
CA PRO A 205 1.16 39.76 2.44
C PRO A 205 1.98 40.28 1.25
N MET A 206 1.28 40.87 0.29
CA MET A 206 1.95 41.54 -0.82
C MET A 206 2.62 42.79 -0.24
N PRO A 207 3.93 42.99 -0.43
CA PRO A 207 4.58 44.20 0.04
C PRO A 207 3.95 45.43 -0.64
N ASP A 208 3.34 46.31 0.15
CA ASP A 208 2.62 47.50 -0.33
C ASP A 208 3.53 48.53 -1.02
N SER A 209 4.84 48.45 -0.77
CA SER A 209 5.83 49.30 -1.40
C SER A 209 6.81 48.45 -2.20
N ARG A 210 7.06 48.87 -3.44
CA ARG A 210 8.17 48.38 -4.24
C ARG A 210 9.44 48.60 -3.40
N PRO A 211 10.21 47.55 -3.06
CA PRO A 211 11.46 47.73 -2.34
C PRO A 211 12.30 48.72 -3.13
N ALA A 212 12.77 49.77 -2.43
CA ALA A 212 13.60 50.80 -3.04
C ALA A 212 14.74 50.10 -3.77
N ARG A 213 14.86 50.37 -5.07
CA ARG A 213 16.03 49.95 -5.83
C ARG A 213 17.17 50.75 -5.22
N ASN A 214 18.02 50.12 -4.40
CA ASN A 214 19.21 50.76 -3.86
C ASN A 214 19.97 51.38 -5.05
N SER A 215 19.85 52.70 -5.24
CA SER A 215 20.58 53.44 -6.27
C SER A 215 22.05 53.61 -5.89
N ASP A 216 22.39 53.23 -4.65
CA ASP A 216 23.74 53.36 -4.08
C ASP A 216 24.43 52.00 -3.92
N SER A 217 23.90 50.96 -4.57
CA SER A 217 24.78 49.90 -5.06
C SER A 217 25.13 50.30 -6.48
N GLU A 218 26.08 51.24 -6.59
CA GLU A 218 27.08 51.14 -7.63
C GLU A 218 27.51 49.68 -7.61
N VAL A 219 27.01 48.91 -8.58
CA VAL A 219 27.63 47.64 -8.89
C VAL A 219 28.99 48.09 -9.35
N GLN A 220 29.94 48.14 -8.41
CA GLN A 220 31.32 47.97 -8.76
C GLN A 220 31.29 46.64 -9.49
N THR A 221 31.29 46.74 -10.81
CA THR A 221 31.98 45.79 -11.65
C THR A 221 33.41 45.88 -11.14
N THR A 222 33.68 45.20 -10.02
CA THR A 222 35.00 44.71 -9.74
C THR A 222 35.23 43.82 -10.94
N SER A 223 35.90 44.43 -11.93
CA SER A 223 36.51 43.77 -13.08
C SER A 223 36.94 42.42 -12.58
N PHE A 224 36.30 41.37 -13.12
CA PHE A 224 36.49 39.98 -12.74
C PHE A 224 37.93 39.79 -12.31
N ALA A 225 38.18 39.81 -11.00
CA ALA A 225 39.53 39.59 -10.52
C ALA A 225 39.79 38.14 -10.91
N PRO A 226 40.75 37.85 -11.80
CA PRO A 226 41.09 36.46 -12.07
C PRO A 226 41.34 35.83 -10.72
N ILE A 227 40.74 34.65 -10.49
CA ILE A 227 40.90 33.91 -9.25
C ILE A 227 42.41 33.67 -9.12
N THR A 228 43.11 34.55 -8.40
CA THR A 228 44.51 34.34 -8.06
C THR A 228 44.54 33.06 -7.28
N GLU A 229 45.29 32.08 -7.79
CA GLU A 229 45.42 30.70 -7.30
C GLU A 229 45.20 30.60 -5.79
N ARG A 230 43.95 30.42 -5.38
CA ARG A 230 43.63 30.05 -4.01
C ARG A 230 43.86 28.55 -3.97
N THR A 231 44.85 28.13 -3.19
CA THR A 231 45.05 26.72 -2.85
C THR A 231 43.86 26.24 -2.03
N VAL A 232 42.78 25.85 -2.70
CA VAL A 232 41.65 25.16 -2.10
C VAL A 232 42.11 23.74 -1.83
N ARG A 233 42.26 23.38 -0.55
CA ARG A 233 42.50 21.98 -0.17
C ARG A 233 41.20 21.21 -0.39
N VAL A 234 41.12 20.52 -1.52
CA VAL A 234 40.05 19.57 -1.79
C VAL A 234 40.24 18.38 -0.87
N VAL A 235 39.52 18.37 0.25
CA VAL A 235 39.41 17.21 1.14
C VAL A 235 38.09 16.51 0.84
N GLY A 236 38.15 15.53 -0.07
CA GLY A 236 37.05 14.62 -0.41
C GLY A 236 37.62 13.34 -1.03
N PRO A 237 36.95 12.19 -0.89
CA PRO A 237 37.46 10.93 -1.43
C PRO A 237 37.61 11.04 -2.95
N ALA A 238 38.78 10.65 -3.47
CA ALA A 238 39.18 10.84 -4.86
C ALA A 238 38.33 10.00 -5.83
N PHE A 239 37.33 10.63 -6.45
CA PHE A 239 36.50 10.01 -7.49
C PHE A 239 36.24 10.93 -8.69
N ILE A 240 37.16 11.83 -9.01
CA ILE A 240 37.09 12.61 -10.25
C ILE A 240 38.32 12.25 -11.09
N PHE A 241 38.08 11.56 -12.20
CA PHE A 241 39.08 11.32 -13.23
C PHE A 241 39.17 12.58 -14.09
N ASP A 242 40.36 13.17 -14.17
CA ASP A 242 40.66 14.31 -15.03
C ASP A 242 41.05 13.77 -16.42
N ASP A 243 40.06 13.47 -17.26
CA ASP A 243 40.27 13.16 -18.68
C ASP A 243 40.43 14.48 -19.44
N GLY A 244 41.66 14.96 -19.55
CA GLY A 244 41.89 16.27 -20.19
C GLY A 244 43.33 16.72 -20.41
N ALA A 245 44.27 15.83 -20.69
CA ALA A 245 45.62 16.23 -21.14
C ALA A 245 46.00 15.55 -22.46
N GLY A 246 45.30 15.95 -23.52
CA GLY A 246 45.70 15.72 -24.91
C GLY A 246 46.20 17.01 -25.55
N ALA A 247 47.47 16.98 -25.97
CA ALA A 247 48.17 17.92 -26.85
C ALA A 247 48.53 19.31 -26.27
N ILE A 248 49.81 19.69 -26.30
CA ILE A 248 50.50 20.34 -27.43
C ILE A 248 52.01 20.45 -27.11
N ARG A 249 52.83 20.05 -28.10
CA ARG A 249 54.29 20.23 -28.30
C ARG A 249 55.26 19.38 -27.50
#